data_AF-A0A5C4QDU2-F1
#
_entry.id   AF-A0A5C4QDU2-F1
#
_cell.length_a   1.000
_cell.length_b   1.000
_cell.length_c   1.000
_cell.angle_alpha   90.00
_cell.angle_beta   90.00
_cell.angle_gamma   90.00
#
_symmetry.space_group_name_H-M   'P 1'
#
loop_
_entity.id
_entity.type
_entity.pdbx_description
1 polymer ?
#
loop_
_entity_poly.entity_id
_entity_poly.type
_entity_poly.pdbx_seq_one_letter_code
_entity_poly.pdbx_strand_id
1 'polypeptide(L)'
;MSVRRVIAVFGVVITLLAGCRAGRGERPAEPVRPRWEAADLPVPPGSAGRLIVRDVTGCAGRWYVVGAVGGPDGATRPAAWGSPDGRTWTPLPLRPISYYGERAILYAVGCHEGRVAVIGARSGGAHGNPRVRTWRQDADGGLTEVPAEFEVYGGPEAVSASRIAGGAGGWLIAGARTGGAAVWLSPDAADFQLVDRAAALASDAGLTTLATDAVAVPDGWLVGGGGRPAGRADRDPFVWSFGDGRSWTRVALPATGDDEIVQRLVRVGSTVYAVGVRGSAFQAWVSEPAGGATSAGTWRAAGRFGATGTGAVAGVESAAGGADGLVAMTVAAGGHRLWRSAEGAPSWLPVVLPTDVSAGGDTSAAVAVLAGRVVVTVDDGVAARVWFAPSGAV
;
A
#
# COMPACT_ATOMS: atom_id res chain seq x y z
N MET A 1 21.00 63.96 19.56
CA MET A 1 21.41 62.53 19.51
C MET A 1 21.24 62.04 18.08
N SER A 2 22.32 61.57 17.46
CA SER A 2 22.39 61.28 16.02
C SER A 2 21.55 60.06 15.63
N VAL A 3 20.73 60.21 14.58
CA VAL A 3 19.89 59.17 13.94
C VAL A 3 20.68 57.88 13.64
N ARG A 4 22.01 57.97 13.44
CA ARG A 4 22.89 56.82 13.23
C ARG A 4 23.02 55.91 14.46
N ARG A 5 22.91 56.43 15.68
CA ARG A 5 22.97 55.61 16.91
C ARG A 5 21.65 54.85 17.16
N VAL A 6 20.51 55.40 16.75
CA VAL A 6 19.20 54.74 16.90
C VAL A 6 19.05 53.58 15.91
N ILE A 7 19.51 53.74 14.66
CA ILE A 7 19.48 52.68 13.65
C ILE A 7 20.39 51.50 14.02
N ALA A 8 21.58 51.77 14.56
CA ALA A 8 22.51 50.72 15.00
C ALA A 8 21.95 49.88 16.16
N VAL A 9 21.25 50.50 17.11
CA VAL A 9 20.63 49.79 18.25
C VAL A 9 19.42 48.97 17.80
N PHE A 10 18.56 49.48 16.91
CA PHE A 10 17.45 48.70 16.37
C PHE A 10 17.91 47.53 15.48
N GLY A 11 18.97 47.71 14.69
CA GLY A 11 19.56 46.64 13.89
C GLY A 11 20.05 45.46 14.74
N VAL A 12 20.78 45.74 15.82
CA VAL A 12 21.32 44.72 16.75
C VAL A 12 20.20 44.02 17.54
N VAL A 13 19.14 44.74 17.95
CA VAL A 13 17.98 44.13 18.63
C VAL A 13 17.19 43.23 17.67
N ILE A 14 17.02 43.60 16.40
CA ILE A 14 16.38 42.75 15.38
C ILE A 14 17.24 41.52 15.07
N THR A 15 18.57 41.62 15.07
CA THR A 15 19.45 40.44 14.87
C THR A 15 19.45 39.50 16.08
N LEU A 16 19.39 40.03 17.31
CA LEU A 16 19.31 39.22 18.53
C LEU A 16 17.94 38.54 18.70
N LEU A 17 16.84 39.21 18.30
CA LEU A 17 15.51 38.61 18.30
C LEU A 17 15.30 37.60 17.17
N ALA A 18 15.98 37.76 16.03
CA ALA A 18 16.00 36.75 14.96
C ALA A 18 16.88 35.53 15.31
N GLY A 19 17.95 35.71 16.09
CA GLY A 19 18.86 34.65 16.51
C GLY A 19 18.30 33.70 17.59
N CYS A 20 17.40 34.16 18.46
CA CYS A 20 16.79 33.30 19.49
C CYS A 20 15.66 32.39 18.98
N ARG A 21 15.26 32.51 17.71
CA ARG A 21 14.29 31.60 17.05
C ARG A 21 14.91 30.62 16.07
N ALA A 22 16.23 30.67 15.87
CA ALA A 22 16.96 29.56 15.27
C ALA A 22 16.84 28.38 16.24
N GLY A 23 15.84 27.54 15.99
CA GLY A 23 15.43 26.45 16.86
C GLY A 23 16.64 25.63 17.27
N ARG A 24 16.67 25.22 18.54
CA ARG A 24 17.46 24.08 18.98
C ARG A 24 17.43 23.06 17.86
N GLY A 25 18.57 22.82 17.21
CA GLY A 25 18.69 21.82 16.15
C GLY A 25 18.18 20.51 16.72
N GLU A 26 16.94 20.16 16.41
CA GLU A 26 16.30 18.96 16.89
C GLU A 26 17.13 17.83 16.28
N ARG A 27 17.86 17.12 17.15
CA ARG A 27 18.67 15.99 16.70
C ARG A 27 17.75 15.07 15.91
N PRO A 28 18.17 14.60 14.73
CA PRO A 28 17.41 13.60 14.00
C PRO A 28 17.06 12.47 14.96
N ALA A 29 15.79 12.12 15.04
CA ALA A 29 15.35 11.06 15.92
C ALA A 29 16.11 9.77 15.57
N GLU A 30 16.57 9.06 16.58
CA GLU A 30 17.38 7.87 16.37
C GLU A 30 16.54 6.79 15.65
N PRO A 31 17.08 6.17 14.58
CA PRO A 31 16.38 5.09 13.90
C PRO A 31 16.12 3.90 14.81
N VAL A 32 14.94 3.30 14.65
CA VAL A 32 14.56 2.05 15.33
C VAL A 32 15.36 0.91 14.73
N ARG A 33 15.91 0.05 15.58
CA ARG A 33 16.72 -1.12 15.16
C ARG A 33 16.09 -2.41 15.69
N PRO A 34 15.07 -2.96 15.01
CA PRO A 34 14.50 -4.24 15.40
C PRO A 34 15.57 -5.33 15.35
N ARG A 35 15.44 -6.32 16.23
CA ARG A 35 16.22 -7.57 16.14
C ARG A 35 15.59 -8.46 15.09
N TRP A 36 15.90 -8.16 13.84
CA TRP A 36 15.39 -8.94 12.72
C TRP A 36 15.95 -10.36 12.74
N GLU A 37 15.06 -11.32 12.59
CA GLU A 37 15.38 -12.72 12.40
C GLU A 37 14.96 -13.13 10.98
N ALA A 38 15.87 -13.75 10.24
CA ALA A 38 15.58 -14.24 8.89
C ALA A 38 14.76 -15.53 8.95
N ALA A 39 13.90 -15.72 7.95
CA ALA A 39 13.13 -16.92 7.70
C ALA A 39 13.27 -17.33 6.24
N ASP A 40 13.45 -18.62 5.99
CA ASP A 40 13.57 -19.14 4.63
C ASP A 40 12.18 -19.41 4.04
N LEU A 41 12.03 -19.06 2.75
CA LEU A 41 10.90 -19.52 1.95
C LEU A 41 11.31 -20.78 1.19
N PRO A 42 10.69 -21.94 1.46
CA PRO A 42 10.95 -23.14 0.67
C PRO A 42 10.48 -22.94 -0.77
N VAL A 43 11.25 -23.43 -1.75
CA VAL A 43 10.87 -23.40 -3.15
C VAL A 43 9.65 -24.29 -3.37
N PRO A 44 8.51 -23.78 -3.89
CA PRO A 44 7.36 -24.60 -4.21
C PRO A 44 7.68 -25.66 -5.28
N PRO A 45 6.99 -26.83 -5.28
CA PRO A 45 7.16 -27.84 -6.32
C PRO A 45 7.06 -27.28 -7.74
N GLY A 46 7.83 -27.83 -8.67
CA GLY A 46 7.90 -27.40 -10.07
C GLY A 46 9.33 -27.10 -10.54
N SER A 47 9.46 -26.37 -11.65
CA SER A 47 10.77 -26.01 -12.21
C SER A 47 11.58 -25.15 -11.23
N ALA A 48 12.90 -25.36 -11.13
CA ALA A 48 13.74 -24.51 -10.30
C ALA A 48 13.72 -23.04 -10.79
N GLY A 49 13.95 -22.09 -9.89
CA GLY A 49 14.02 -20.67 -10.23
C GLY A 49 14.20 -19.75 -9.02
N ARG A 50 14.36 -18.45 -9.28
CA ARG A 50 14.47 -17.40 -8.27
C ARG A 50 13.09 -17.16 -7.65
N LEU A 51 13.02 -17.12 -6.33
CA LEU A 51 11.80 -16.66 -5.66
C LEU A 51 11.60 -15.17 -5.90
N ILE A 52 10.34 -14.78 -6.08
CA ILE A 52 9.86 -13.40 -6.20
C ILE A 52 8.79 -13.23 -5.13
N VAL A 53 8.88 -12.20 -4.30
CA VAL A 53 7.87 -11.89 -3.26
C VAL A 53 7.36 -10.48 -3.46
N ARG A 54 6.04 -10.29 -3.41
CA ARG A 54 5.41 -9.00 -3.72
C ARG A 54 4.57 -8.45 -2.59
N ASP A 55 3.94 -9.31 -1.80
CA ASP A 55 3.04 -8.87 -0.74
C ASP A 55 2.97 -9.88 0.40
N VAL A 56 2.59 -9.38 1.58
CA VAL A 56 2.42 -10.16 2.80
C VAL A 56 1.21 -9.67 3.58
N THR A 57 0.46 -10.58 4.18
CA THR A 57 -0.66 -10.24 5.06
C THR A 57 -0.78 -11.20 6.24
N GLY A 58 -1.42 -10.73 7.31
CA GLY A 58 -1.87 -11.55 8.42
C GLY A 58 -3.36 -11.86 8.29
N CYS A 59 -3.76 -13.11 8.47
CA CYS A 59 -5.17 -13.52 8.42
C CYS A 59 -5.47 -14.61 9.45
N ALA A 60 -6.41 -14.35 10.35
CA ALA A 60 -6.83 -15.25 11.44
C ALA A 60 -5.67 -15.96 12.16
N GLY A 61 -4.66 -15.19 12.58
CA GLY A 61 -3.51 -15.72 13.33
C GLY A 61 -2.46 -16.43 12.46
N ARG A 62 -2.60 -16.41 11.14
CA ARG A 62 -1.61 -16.96 10.19
C ARG A 62 -1.06 -15.86 9.29
N TRP A 63 0.12 -16.10 8.74
CA TRP A 63 0.76 -15.23 7.77
C TRP A 63 0.67 -15.83 6.37
N TYR A 64 0.57 -14.96 5.37
CA TYR A 64 0.53 -15.32 3.96
C TYR A 64 1.48 -14.42 3.19
N VAL A 65 2.34 -15.02 2.37
CA VAL A 65 3.22 -14.32 1.42
C VAL A 65 2.85 -14.76 0.02
N VAL A 66 2.80 -13.82 -0.92
CA VAL A 66 2.48 -14.10 -2.32
C VAL A 66 3.53 -13.53 -3.27
N GLY A 67 3.70 -14.20 -4.41
CA GLY A 67 4.68 -13.82 -5.42
C GLY A 67 4.73 -14.82 -6.57
N ALA A 68 5.95 -15.19 -6.96
CA ALA A 68 6.21 -16.12 -8.04
C ALA A 68 7.52 -16.87 -7.86
N VAL A 69 7.78 -17.80 -8.77
CA VAL A 69 9.13 -18.28 -9.05
C VAL A 69 9.47 -17.92 -10.49
N GLY A 70 10.59 -17.19 -10.68
CA GLY A 70 11.13 -16.78 -11.97
C GLY A 70 12.19 -17.75 -12.49
N GLY A 71 11.98 -18.24 -13.71
CA GLY A 71 12.95 -19.03 -14.47
C GLY A 71 14.02 -18.16 -15.14
N PRO A 72 15.13 -18.77 -15.59
CA PRO A 72 16.24 -18.05 -16.24
C PRO A 72 15.89 -17.43 -17.60
N ASP A 73 14.80 -17.88 -18.22
CA ASP A 73 14.25 -17.38 -19.49
C ASP A 73 13.21 -16.26 -19.30
N GLY A 74 13.01 -15.78 -18.07
CA GLY A 74 11.98 -14.81 -17.72
C GLY A 74 10.57 -15.38 -17.66
N ALA A 75 10.42 -16.71 -17.78
CA ALA A 75 9.18 -17.39 -17.44
C ALA A 75 8.93 -17.23 -15.93
N THR A 76 7.65 -17.13 -15.55
CA THR A 76 7.24 -17.09 -14.15
C THR A 76 6.18 -18.15 -13.90
N ARG A 77 6.03 -18.56 -12.65
CA ARG A 77 4.86 -19.31 -12.17
C ARG A 77 4.40 -18.74 -10.82
N PRO A 78 3.10 -18.74 -10.51
CA PRO A 78 2.61 -18.20 -9.25
C PRO A 78 3.12 -19.01 -8.06
N ALA A 79 3.36 -18.32 -6.95
CA ALA A 79 3.78 -18.93 -5.70
C ALA A 79 3.14 -18.21 -4.52
N ALA A 80 2.76 -19.00 -3.50
CA ALA A 80 2.24 -18.48 -2.25
C ALA A 80 2.72 -19.38 -1.10
N TRP A 81 2.87 -18.79 0.07
CA TRP A 81 3.32 -19.48 1.27
C TRP A 81 2.43 -19.11 2.45
N GLY A 82 2.18 -20.07 3.34
CA GLY A 82 1.53 -19.86 4.62
C GLY A 82 2.49 -20.12 5.76
N SER A 83 2.32 -19.40 6.87
CA SER A 83 3.06 -19.66 8.11
C SER A 83 2.18 -19.43 9.35
N PRO A 84 2.21 -20.33 10.35
CA PRO A 84 1.51 -20.11 11.62
C PRO A 84 2.24 -19.12 12.54
N ASP A 85 3.53 -18.87 12.33
CA ASP A 85 4.38 -18.14 13.28
C ASP A 85 5.24 -17.02 12.66
N GLY A 86 5.26 -16.93 11.33
CA GLY A 86 6.09 -16.01 10.55
C GLY A 86 7.53 -16.49 10.36
N ARG A 87 7.88 -17.66 10.90
CA ARG A 87 9.23 -18.24 10.90
C ARG A 87 9.30 -19.49 10.02
N THR A 88 8.35 -20.39 10.18
CA THR A 88 8.27 -21.64 9.43
C THR A 88 7.24 -21.48 8.32
N TRP A 89 7.71 -21.51 7.07
CA TRP A 89 6.86 -21.30 5.90
C TRP A 89 6.60 -22.60 5.15
N THR A 90 5.39 -22.76 4.62
CA THR A 90 5.01 -23.89 3.78
C THR A 90 4.38 -23.38 2.49
N PRO A 91 4.79 -23.89 1.31
CA PRO A 91 4.14 -23.52 0.06
C PRO A 91 2.67 -23.93 0.08
N LEU A 92 1.79 -23.06 -0.42
CA LEU A 92 0.40 -23.40 -0.66
C LEU A 92 0.29 -24.12 -2.01
N PRO A 93 -0.63 -25.09 -2.18
CA PRO A 93 -0.99 -25.61 -3.50
C PRO A 93 -1.61 -24.51 -4.35
N LEU A 94 -1.18 -24.38 -5.61
CA LEU A 94 -1.75 -23.47 -6.60
C LEU A 94 -2.44 -24.27 -7.71
N ARG A 95 -3.66 -23.88 -8.07
CA ARG A 95 -4.44 -24.48 -9.17
C ARG A 95 -4.75 -23.42 -10.23
N PRO A 96 -3.77 -23.05 -11.06
CA PRO A 96 -4.05 -22.23 -12.24
C PRO A 96 -4.87 -23.05 -13.24
N ILE A 97 -5.77 -22.37 -13.96
CA ILE A 97 -6.66 -22.96 -14.97
C ILE A 97 -6.49 -22.29 -16.34
N SER A 98 -5.70 -21.21 -16.44
CA SER A 98 -5.46 -20.49 -17.68
C SER A 98 -3.98 -20.30 -18.01
N TYR A 99 -3.68 -20.07 -19.29
CA TYR A 99 -2.32 -19.79 -19.77
C TYR A 99 -1.61 -18.67 -18.98
N TYR A 100 -2.33 -17.59 -18.66
CA TYR A 100 -1.78 -16.47 -17.91
C TYR A 100 -1.74 -16.74 -16.42
N GLY A 101 -2.67 -17.52 -15.87
CA GLY A 101 -2.66 -17.93 -14.47
C GLY A 101 -1.46 -18.80 -14.12
N GLU A 102 -1.10 -19.75 -15.00
CA GLU A 102 0.12 -20.56 -14.86
C GLU A 102 1.41 -19.71 -14.81
N ARG A 103 1.35 -18.47 -15.30
CA ARG A 103 2.50 -17.58 -15.47
C ARG A 103 2.43 -16.33 -14.59
N ALA A 104 1.41 -16.21 -13.75
CA ALA A 104 1.19 -14.97 -13.01
C ALA A 104 2.27 -14.72 -11.97
N ILE A 105 2.57 -13.44 -11.74
CA ILE A 105 3.17 -12.96 -10.50
C ILE A 105 2.03 -12.49 -9.61
N LEU A 106 1.85 -13.15 -8.46
CA LEU A 106 0.87 -12.75 -7.47
C LEU A 106 1.39 -11.51 -6.73
N TYR A 107 0.64 -10.40 -6.72
CA TYR A 107 1.14 -9.10 -6.27
C TYR A 107 0.32 -8.41 -5.17
N ALA A 108 -0.86 -8.92 -4.84
CA ALA A 108 -1.67 -8.38 -3.74
C ALA A 108 -2.45 -9.49 -3.07
N VAL A 109 -2.47 -9.53 -1.73
CA VAL A 109 -3.23 -10.50 -0.95
C VAL A 109 -4.10 -9.80 0.11
N GLY A 110 -5.37 -10.18 0.16
CA GLY A 110 -6.35 -9.68 1.13
C GLY A 110 -6.78 -10.78 2.09
N CYS A 111 -7.28 -10.39 3.26
CA CYS A 111 -7.83 -11.30 4.26
C CYS A 111 -9.32 -11.01 4.52
N HIS A 112 -10.13 -12.05 4.56
CA HIS A 112 -11.53 -12.00 4.97
C HIS A 112 -11.91 -13.30 5.68
N GLU A 113 -12.45 -13.22 6.91
CA GLU A 113 -12.97 -14.39 7.66
C GLU A 113 -11.99 -15.59 7.71
N GLY A 114 -10.70 -15.30 7.91
CA GLY A 114 -9.65 -16.31 7.99
C GLY A 114 -9.28 -16.98 6.66
N ARG A 115 -9.81 -16.48 5.55
CA ARG A 115 -9.45 -16.88 4.20
C ARG A 115 -8.73 -15.74 3.49
N VAL A 116 -7.89 -16.10 2.51
CA VAL A 116 -7.23 -15.13 1.63
C VAL A 116 -7.78 -15.17 0.21
N ALA A 117 -7.73 -14.02 -0.45
CA ALA A 117 -7.89 -13.89 -1.89
C ALA A 117 -6.73 -13.06 -2.44
N VAL A 118 -6.35 -13.35 -3.68
CA VAL A 118 -5.11 -12.86 -4.27
C VAL A 118 -5.36 -12.27 -5.65
N ILE A 119 -4.66 -11.20 -5.99
CA ILE A 119 -4.54 -10.67 -7.36
C ILE A 119 -3.12 -10.92 -7.86
N GLY A 120 -3.02 -11.17 -9.15
CA GLY A 120 -1.79 -11.51 -9.86
C GLY A 120 -1.97 -11.29 -11.35
N ALA A 121 -0.87 -11.11 -12.06
CA ALA A 121 -0.91 -10.87 -13.50
C ALA A 121 0.35 -11.38 -14.20
N ARG A 122 0.23 -11.57 -15.50
CA ARG A 122 1.37 -11.69 -16.40
C ARG A 122 1.18 -10.73 -17.57
N SER A 123 2.19 -9.90 -17.83
CA SER A 123 2.24 -9.07 -19.04
C SER A 123 2.45 -9.96 -20.27
N GLY A 124 1.71 -9.71 -21.35
CA GLY A 124 1.86 -10.46 -22.59
C GLY A 124 0.84 -10.12 -23.67
N GLY A 125 0.90 -10.87 -24.78
CA GLY A 125 0.15 -10.56 -26.00
C GLY A 125 0.78 -9.41 -26.80
N ALA A 126 0.15 -9.02 -27.92
CA ALA A 126 0.70 -8.07 -28.89
C ALA A 126 1.02 -6.67 -28.32
N HIS A 127 0.40 -6.29 -27.20
CA HIS A 127 0.55 -4.96 -26.59
C HIS A 127 1.21 -4.99 -25.22
N GLY A 128 1.62 -6.16 -24.72
CA GLY A 128 2.28 -6.28 -23.40
C GLY A 128 1.40 -5.96 -22.20
N ASN A 129 0.09 -5.73 -22.37
CA ASN A 129 -0.82 -5.38 -21.29
C ASN A 129 -0.88 -6.49 -20.23
N PRO A 130 -0.95 -6.14 -18.93
CA PRO A 130 -1.15 -7.11 -17.86
C PRO A 130 -2.42 -7.93 -18.07
N ARG A 131 -2.31 -9.25 -17.97
CA ARG A 131 -3.46 -10.17 -17.92
C ARG A 131 -3.71 -10.53 -16.47
N VAL A 132 -4.56 -9.72 -15.84
CA VAL A 132 -4.94 -9.88 -14.43
C VAL A 132 -5.81 -11.12 -14.26
N ARG A 133 -5.58 -11.79 -13.15
CA ARG A 133 -6.32 -12.94 -12.64
C ARG A 133 -6.53 -12.76 -11.14
N THR A 134 -7.47 -13.54 -10.60
CA THR A 134 -7.71 -13.63 -9.17
C THR A 134 -7.66 -15.07 -8.72
N TRP A 135 -7.34 -15.28 -7.45
CA TRP A 135 -7.33 -16.59 -6.82
C TRP A 135 -8.07 -16.50 -5.50
N ARG A 136 -8.83 -17.54 -5.19
CA ARG A 136 -9.50 -17.71 -3.90
C ARG A 136 -8.89 -18.87 -3.14
N GLN A 137 -8.90 -18.78 -1.81
CA GLN A 137 -8.52 -19.90 -0.97
C GLN A 137 -9.66 -20.93 -0.87
N ASP A 138 -9.33 -22.18 -1.18
CA ASP A 138 -10.21 -23.32 -1.01
C ASP A 138 -10.19 -23.82 0.45
N ALA A 139 -11.11 -24.72 0.79
CA ALA A 139 -11.23 -25.28 2.15
C ALA A 139 -9.97 -26.05 2.61
N ASP A 140 -9.16 -26.55 1.69
CA ASP A 140 -7.89 -27.23 1.98
C ASP A 140 -6.70 -26.27 2.15
N GLY A 141 -6.94 -24.96 2.03
CA GLY A 141 -5.94 -23.91 2.17
C GLY A 141 -5.16 -23.60 0.89
N GLY A 142 -5.33 -24.39 -0.18
CA GLY A 142 -4.78 -24.10 -1.51
C GLY A 142 -5.47 -22.89 -2.16
N LEU A 143 -4.85 -22.33 -3.21
CA LEU A 143 -5.43 -21.24 -3.98
C LEU A 143 -5.79 -21.70 -5.39
N THR A 144 -7.03 -21.49 -5.80
CA THR A 144 -7.53 -21.78 -7.15
C THR A 144 -7.73 -20.50 -7.93
N GLU A 145 -7.23 -20.47 -9.17
CA GLU A 145 -7.51 -19.38 -10.10
C GLU A 145 -9.00 -19.32 -10.41
N VAL A 146 -9.55 -18.12 -10.35
CA VAL A 146 -10.96 -17.84 -10.60
C VAL A 146 -11.14 -17.52 -12.09
N PRO A 147 -12.03 -18.23 -12.81
CA PRO A 147 -12.40 -17.85 -14.17
C PRO A 147 -12.91 -16.41 -14.21
N ALA A 148 -12.43 -15.62 -15.16
CA ALA A 148 -12.94 -14.29 -15.40
C ALA A 148 -12.92 -14.00 -16.91
N GLU A 149 -14.02 -13.42 -17.39
CA GLU A 149 -14.09 -12.89 -18.74
C GLU A 149 -13.05 -11.80 -18.95
N PHE A 150 -12.62 -11.60 -20.20
CA PHE A 150 -11.54 -10.68 -20.52
C PHE A 150 -11.83 -9.25 -20.05
N GLU A 151 -13.08 -8.81 -20.20
CA GLU A 151 -13.57 -7.46 -19.93
C GLU A 151 -13.59 -7.10 -18.45
N VAL A 152 -13.58 -8.11 -17.56
CA VAL A 152 -13.61 -7.89 -16.11
C VAL A 152 -12.42 -7.02 -15.71
N TYR A 153 -11.20 -7.46 -16.01
CA TYR A 153 -9.97 -6.71 -15.68
C TYR A 153 -9.27 -6.12 -16.90
N GLY A 154 -9.50 -6.70 -18.07
CA GLY A 154 -8.91 -6.33 -19.36
C GLY A 154 -9.89 -5.58 -20.25
N GLY A 155 -9.67 -5.57 -21.56
CA GLY A 155 -10.46 -4.77 -22.49
C GLY A 155 -9.81 -3.43 -22.85
N PRO A 156 -10.42 -2.68 -23.80
CA PRO A 156 -9.88 -1.41 -24.30
C PRO A 156 -9.80 -0.31 -23.23
N GLU A 157 -10.51 -0.49 -22.11
CA GLU A 157 -10.62 0.47 -21.03
C GLU A 157 -9.82 0.08 -19.78
N ALA A 158 -8.99 -0.97 -19.86
CA ALA A 158 -8.19 -1.42 -18.73
C ALA A 158 -7.06 -0.45 -18.43
N VAL A 159 -6.89 -0.11 -17.15
CA VAL A 159 -5.73 0.67 -16.66
C VAL A 159 -5.02 -0.11 -15.56
N SER A 160 -5.68 -0.39 -14.43
CA SER A 160 -5.07 -1.14 -13.33
C SER A 160 -6.09 -1.86 -12.44
N ALA A 161 -5.70 -3.02 -11.91
CA ALA A 161 -6.29 -3.65 -10.75
C ALA A 161 -5.21 -3.71 -9.67
N SER A 162 -5.35 -2.95 -8.59
CA SER A 162 -4.20 -2.56 -7.75
C SER A 162 -4.09 -3.37 -6.46
N ARG A 163 -5.13 -3.39 -5.64
CA ARG A 163 -5.12 -4.02 -4.30
C ARG A 163 -6.47 -4.66 -3.99
N ILE A 164 -6.45 -5.75 -3.22
CA ILE A 164 -7.64 -6.47 -2.77
C ILE A 164 -7.77 -6.38 -1.25
N ALA A 165 -8.99 -6.13 -0.77
CA ALA A 165 -9.33 -6.09 0.64
C ALA A 165 -10.56 -6.96 0.92
N GLY A 166 -10.64 -7.47 2.15
CA GLY A 166 -11.74 -8.27 2.66
C GLY A 166 -12.53 -7.54 3.74
N GLY A 167 -13.84 -7.76 3.80
CA GLY A 167 -14.77 -7.01 4.66
C GLY A 167 -16.14 -7.67 4.74
N ALA A 168 -17.04 -7.15 5.58
CA ALA A 168 -18.35 -7.78 5.79
C ALA A 168 -19.19 -7.97 4.51
N GLY A 169 -18.95 -7.16 3.47
CA GLY A 169 -19.55 -7.30 2.14
C GLY A 169 -18.81 -8.23 1.17
N GLY A 170 -17.86 -9.03 1.66
CA GLY A 170 -17.00 -9.89 0.86
C GLY A 170 -15.65 -9.25 0.53
N TRP A 171 -15.37 -9.09 -0.75
CA TRP A 171 -14.09 -8.67 -1.30
C TRP A 171 -14.25 -7.46 -2.20
N LEU A 172 -13.27 -6.57 -2.13
CA LEU A 172 -13.17 -5.40 -2.99
C LEU A 172 -11.77 -5.32 -3.58
N ILE A 173 -11.68 -5.16 -4.89
CA ILE A 173 -10.46 -4.76 -5.58
C ILE A 173 -10.56 -3.28 -5.94
N ALA A 174 -9.54 -2.49 -5.60
CA ALA A 174 -9.41 -1.10 -6.04
C ALA A 174 -8.53 -0.98 -7.29
N GLY A 175 -8.84 -0.04 -8.18
CA GLY A 175 -8.01 0.24 -9.35
C GLY A 175 -8.55 1.35 -10.24
N ALA A 176 -8.31 1.24 -11.54
CA ALA A 176 -8.73 2.26 -12.50
C ALA A 176 -9.07 1.66 -13.87
N ARG A 177 -9.96 2.37 -14.56
CA ARG A 177 -10.27 2.23 -15.98
C ARG A 177 -9.99 3.56 -16.68
N THR A 178 -10.08 3.59 -18.01
CA THR A 178 -9.93 4.85 -18.76
C THR A 178 -10.96 5.90 -18.36
N GLY A 179 -12.13 5.46 -17.87
CA GLY A 179 -13.18 6.32 -17.32
C GLY A 179 -12.94 6.80 -15.88
N GLY A 180 -11.83 6.45 -15.23
CA GLY A 180 -11.48 6.91 -13.88
C GLY A 180 -11.27 5.78 -12.85
N ALA A 181 -11.38 6.12 -11.57
CA ALA A 181 -11.34 5.14 -10.49
C ALA A 181 -12.43 4.08 -10.69
N ALA A 182 -12.10 2.84 -10.35
CA ALA A 182 -13.00 1.71 -10.47
C ALA A 182 -12.75 0.72 -9.34
N VAL A 183 -13.76 -0.11 -9.08
CA VAL A 183 -13.64 -1.22 -8.14
C VAL A 183 -14.23 -2.50 -8.72
N TRP A 184 -13.85 -3.63 -8.13
CA TRP A 184 -14.48 -4.91 -8.40
C TRP A 184 -14.97 -5.51 -7.09
N LEU A 185 -16.25 -5.88 -7.04
CA LEU A 185 -16.89 -6.41 -5.85
C LEU A 185 -17.14 -7.90 -6.02
N SER A 186 -16.91 -8.67 -4.97
CA SER A 186 -17.23 -10.09 -4.95
C SER A 186 -17.64 -10.54 -3.55
N PRO A 187 -18.81 -11.18 -3.36
CA PRO A 187 -19.18 -11.73 -2.05
C PRO A 187 -18.23 -12.83 -1.56
N ASP A 188 -17.59 -13.58 -2.47
CA ASP A 188 -16.92 -14.85 -2.17
C ASP A 188 -15.53 -15.01 -2.83
N ALA A 189 -15.07 -13.98 -3.55
CA ALA A 189 -13.87 -13.98 -4.38
C ALA A 189 -13.92 -14.99 -5.55
N ALA A 190 -15.08 -15.54 -5.90
CA ALA A 190 -15.24 -16.48 -7.02
C ALA A 190 -15.87 -15.83 -8.27
N ASP A 191 -16.49 -14.66 -8.12
CA ASP A 191 -16.95 -13.85 -9.24
C ASP A 191 -16.88 -12.36 -8.88
N PHE A 192 -16.23 -11.57 -9.72
CA PHE A 192 -15.97 -10.16 -9.48
C PHE A 192 -16.75 -9.29 -10.45
N GLN A 193 -17.65 -8.48 -9.92
CA GLN A 193 -18.43 -7.52 -10.68
C GLN A 193 -17.71 -6.19 -10.75
N LEU A 194 -17.45 -5.73 -11.97
CA LEU A 194 -16.87 -4.42 -12.23
C LEU A 194 -17.89 -3.32 -11.90
N VAL A 195 -17.47 -2.37 -11.09
CA VAL A 195 -18.14 -1.09 -10.87
C VAL A 195 -17.21 0.01 -11.38
N ASP A 196 -17.44 0.42 -12.61
CA ASP A 196 -16.80 1.57 -13.23
C ASP A 196 -17.84 2.66 -13.56
N ARG A 197 -17.36 3.86 -13.86
CA ARG A 197 -18.19 5.03 -14.22
C ARG A 197 -19.28 5.40 -13.21
N ALA A 198 -19.27 4.83 -12.00
CA ALA A 198 -20.17 5.23 -10.94
C ALA A 198 -19.95 6.70 -10.60
N ALA A 199 -21.03 7.40 -10.26
CA ALA A 199 -20.94 8.77 -9.78
C ALA A 199 -19.92 8.86 -8.62
N ALA A 200 -19.15 9.95 -8.58
CA ALA A 200 -18.01 10.18 -7.68
C ALA A 200 -16.71 9.39 -7.98
N LEU A 201 -16.80 8.14 -8.46
CA LEU A 201 -15.62 7.37 -8.92
C LEU A 201 -15.13 7.84 -10.29
N ALA A 202 -16.06 8.10 -11.22
CA ALA A 202 -15.77 8.45 -12.59
C ALA A 202 -14.90 9.72 -12.72
N SER A 203 -14.08 9.74 -13.77
CA SER A 203 -13.47 10.95 -14.29
C SER A 203 -14.50 11.78 -15.06
N ASP A 204 -14.34 13.09 -15.04
CA ASP A 204 -15.14 14.05 -15.79
C ASP A 204 -14.25 15.13 -16.43
N ALA A 205 -14.85 16.15 -17.04
CA ALA A 205 -14.12 17.23 -17.69
C ALA A 205 -13.24 18.05 -16.73
N GLY A 206 -13.54 18.03 -15.43
CA GLY A 206 -12.83 18.77 -14.40
C GLY A 206 -11.82 17.94 -13.61
N LEU A 207 -11.91 16.61 -13.63
CA LEU A 207 -11.09 15.74 -12.77
C LEU A 207 -10.86 14.34 -13.36
N THR A 208 -9.60 13.94 -13.54
CA THR A 208 -9.24 12.54 -13.81
C THR A 208 -8.96 11.80 -12.50
N THR A 209 -9.68 10.73 -12.20
CA THR A 209 -9.57 9.98 -10.94
C THR A 209 -8.85 8.62 -11.11
N LEU A 210 -8.27 8.10 -10.03
CA LEU A 210 -7.76 6.73 -9.94
C LEU A 210 -7.79 6.20 -8.50
N ALA A 211 -8.09 4.92 -8.31
CA ALA A 211 -8.00 4.25 -7.02
C ALA A 211 -6.77 3.32 -6.94
N THR A 212 -6.23 3.16 -5.74
CA THR A 212 -4.97 2.44 -5.48
C THR A 212 -5.08 1.37 -4.42
N ASP A 213 -5.93 1.58 -3.40
CA ASP A 213 -6.07 0.68 -2.26
C ASP A 213 -7.48 0.74 -1.65
N ALA A 214 -7.80 -0.23 -0.80
CA ALA A 214 -9.08 -0.32 -0.11
C ALA A 214 -8.95 -0.90 1.30
N VAL A 215 -9.89 -0.54 2.16
CA VAL A 215 -10.04 -1.16 3.49
C VAL A 215 -11.52 -1.26 3.84
N ALA A 216 -11.89 -2.35 4.52
CA ALA A 216 -13.22 -2.52 5.06
C ALA A 216 -13.41 -1.73 6.38
N VAL A 217 -14.53 -1.03 6.47
CA VAL A 217 -15.01 -0.36 7.68
C VAL A 217 -16.33 -1.03 8.13
N PRO A 218 -16.78 -0.84 9.39
CA PRO A 218 -17.95 -1.54 9.90
C PRO A 218 -19.22 -1.38 9.05
N ASP A 219 -19.38 -0.22 8.42
CA ASP A 219 -20.53 0.18 7.62
C ASP A 219 -20.30 0.09 6.12
N GLY A 220 -19.16 -0.43 5.65
CA GLY A 220 -18.90 -0.59 4.22
C GLY A 220 -17.42 -0.56 3.84
N TRP A 221 -17.09 0.21 2.81
CA TRP A 221 -15.73 0.29 2.26
C TRP A 221 -15.22 1.71 2.21
N LEU A 222 -13.90 1.85 2.41
CA LEU A 222 -13.13 3.01 2.02
C LEU A 222 -12.15 2.61 0.93
N VAL A 223 -12.04 3.44 -0.10
CA VAL A 223 -11.13 3.26 -1.24
C VAL A 223 -10.24 4.50 -1.32
N GLY A 224 -8.94 4.30 -1.36
CA GLY A 224 -7.94 5.38 -1.40
C GLY A 224 -7.45 5.60 -2.82
N GLY A 225 -7.07 6.84 -3.13
CA GLY A 225 -6.41 7.17 -4.38
C GLY A 225 -6.19 8.67 -4.53
N GLY A 226 -6.32 9.13 -5.76
CA GLY A 226 -6.10 10.53 -6.09
C GLY A 226 -6.82 10.94 -7.36
N GLY A 227 -6.78 12.23 -7.65
CA GLY A 227 -7.36 12.77 -8.86
C GLY A 227 -6.62 14.02 -9.30
N ARG A 228 -6.50 14.19 -10.62
CA ARG A 228 -5.80 15.30 -11.24
C ARG A 228 -6.81 16.30 -11.81
N PRO A 229 -6.93 17.50 -11.22
CA PRO A 229 -7.83 18.52 -11.74
C PRO A 229 -7.43 18.97 -13.15
N ALA A 230 -8.41 19.38 -13.95
CA ALA A 230 -8.17 19.93 -15.28
C ALA A 230 -7.21 21.14 -15.22
N GLY A 231 -6.21 21.16 -16.11
CA GLY A 231 -5.20 22.22 -16.17
C GLY A 231 -4.09 22.12 -15.12
N ARG A 232 -4.10 21.09 -14.25
CA ARG A 232 -3.00 20.81 -13.29
C ARG A 232 -2.29 19.50 -13.63
N ALA A 233 -0.98 19.47 -13.38
CA ALA A 233 -0.19 18.24 -13.48
C ALA A 233 -0.27 17.42 -12.18
N ASP A 234 -0.33 18.10 -11.05
CA ASP A 234 -0.39 17.53 -9.71
C ASP A 234 -1.74 16.90 -9.39
N ARG A 235 -1.72 15.83 -8.61
CA ARG A 235 -2.91 15.17 -8.07
C ARG A 235 -3.28 15.73 -6.70
N ASP A 236 -4.57 15.68 -6.39
CA ASP A 236 -5.10 15.86 -5.05
C ASP A 236 -5.48 14.48 -4.46
N PRO A 237 -5.33 14.26 -3.13
CA PRO A 237 -5.61 13.00 -2.47
C PRO A 237 -7.11 12.84 -2.20
N PHE A 238 -7.66 11.67 -2.52
CA PHE A 238 -9.06 11.35 -2.28
C PHE A 238 -9.24 10.03 -1.53
N VAL A 239 -10.33 9.96 -0.78
CA VAL A 239 -10.93 8.71 -0.32
C VAL A 239 -12.36 8.66 -0.84
N TRP A 240 -12.75 7.53 -1.42
CA TRP A 240 -14.13 7.23 -1.74
C TRP A 240 -14.71 6.30 -0.70
N SER A 241 -15.97 6.48 -0.41
CA SER A 241 -16.68 5.65 0.55
C SER A 241 -17.93 5.04 -0.06
N PHE A 242 -18.23 3.82 0.36
CA PHE A 242 -19.39 3.05 -0.05
C PHE A 242 -19.99 2.40 1.19
N GLY A 243 -20.98 3.07 1.79
CA GLY A 243 -21.62 2.61 3.04
C GLY A 243 -23.12 2.32 2.94
N ASP A 244 -23.81 2.91 1.97
CA ASP A 244 -25.26 2.73 1.77
C ASP A 244 -25.61 1.55 0.86
N GLY A 245 -24.59 0.84 0.34
CA GLY A 245 -24.75 -0.26 -0.62
C GLY A 245 -25.22 0.18 -2.01
N ARG A 246 -25.28 1.49 -2.30
CA ARG A 246 -25.92 2.04 -3.49
C ARG A 246 -25.06 3.07 -4.22
N SER A 247 -24.35 3.92 -3.49
CA SER A 247 -23.67 5.08 -4.05
C SER A 247 -22.28 5.28 -3.46
N TRP A 248 -21.40 5.85 -4.29
CA TRP A 248 -20.07 6.24 -3.89
C TRP A 248 -20.05 7.72 -3.51
N THR A 249 -19.40 8.04 -2.40
CA THR A 249 -19.12 9.43 -2.02
C THR A 249 -17.63 9.70 -2.10
N ARG A 250 -17.22 10.77 -2.78
CA ARG A 250 -15.81 11.19 -2.87
C ARG A 250 -15.54 12.26 -1.82
N VAL A 251 -14.54 12.01 -0.98
CA VAL A 251 -14.06 12.94 0.05
C VAL A 251 -12.64 13.38 -0.28
N ALA A 252 -12.44 14.69 -0.44
CA ALA A 252 -11.11 15.27 -0.57
C ALA A 252 -10.40 15.23 0.78
N LEU A 253 -9.13 14.79 0.79
CA LEU A 253 -8.29 14.88 1.97
C LEU A 253 -7.63 16.27 2.01
N PRO A 254 -7.18 16.75 3.19
CA PRO A 254 -6.40 17.97 3.28
C PRO A 254 -5.19 17.91 2.34
N ALA A 255 -5.19 18.80 1.35
CA ALA A 255 -4.23 18.91 0.26
C ALA A 255 -3.45 20.23 0.36
N THR A 256 -2.25 20.29 -0.20
CA THR A 256 -1.50 21.54 -0.39
C THR A 256 -1.27 21.97 -1.81
N GLY A 257 -1.77 21.20 -2.77
CA GLY A 257 -1.64 21.51 -4.19
C GLY A 257 -0.36 20.98 -4.83
N ASP A 258 0.54 20.39 -4.03
CA ASP A 258 1.62 19.51 -4.50
C ASP A 258 1.02 18.21 -5.08
N ASP A 259 1.81 17.41 -5.81
CA ASP A 259 1.37 16.08 -6.22
C ASP A 259 1.13 15.18 -5.00
N GLU A 260 -0.14 14.87 -4.75
CA GLU A 260 -0.62 14.18 -3.56
C GLU A 260 -1.57 13.04 -3.96
N ILE A 261 -1.34 11.86 -3.38
CA ILE A 261 -2.16 10.67 -3.65
C ILE A 261 -2.15 9.73 -2.45
N VAL A 262 -3.31 9.21 -2.08
CA VAL A 262 -3.39 8.07 -1.15
C VAL A 262 -2.97 6.81 -1.89
N GLN A 263 -2.03 6.06 -1.31
CA GLN A 263 -1.54 4.82 -1.89
C GLN A 263 -1.85 3.62 -1.01
N ARG A 264 -1.91 3.78 0.31
CA ARG A 264 -2.28 2.71 1.24
C ARG A 264 -3.34 3.17 2.23
N LEU A 265 -4.28 2.28 2.56
CA LEU A 265 -5.24 2.43 3.64
C LEU A 265 -4.99 1.36 4.69
N VAL A 266 -4.94 1.77 5.96
CA VAL A 266 -4.72 0.87 7.10
C VAL A 266 -5.74 1.14 8.17
N ARG A 267 -6.41 0.10 8.65
CA ARG A 267 -7.31 0.18 9.79
C ARG A 267 -6.63 -0.35 11.05
N VAL A 268 -6.57 0.48 12.10
CA VAL A 268 -6.10 0.12 13.44
C VAL A 268 -7.25 0.32 14.40
N GLY A 269 -7.81 -0.79 14.90
CA GLY A 269 -9.05 -0.77 15.68
C GLY A 269 -10.20 -0.12 14.90
N SER A 270 -10.68 1.01 15.39
CA SER A 270 -11.74 1.84 14.80
C SER A 270 -11.23 3.09 14.09
N THR A 271 -9.92 3.23 13.93
CA THR A 271 -9.30 4.36 13.23
C THR A 271 -8.76 3.91 11.87
N VAL A 272 -8.98 4.71 10.83
CA VAL A 272 -8.40 4.45 9.51
C VAL A 272 -7.36 5.52 9.19
N TYR A 273 -6.24 5.06 8.66
CA TYR A 273 -5.15 5.87 8.19
C TYR A 273 -5.01 5.73 6.69
N ALA A 274 -4.79 6.85 6.02
CA ALA A 274 -4.36 6.91 4.64
C ALA A 274 -2.89 7.30 4.62
N VAL A 275 -2.09 6.64 3.79
CA VAL A 275 -0.66 6.92 3.64
C VAL A 275 -0.33 7.03 2.16
N GLY A 276 0.49 8.01 1.80
CA GLY A 276 0.75 8.31 0.40
C GLY A 276 1.87 9.30 0.16
N VAL A 277 2.02 9.71 -1.10
CA VAL A 277 2.98 10.72 -1.53
C VAL A 277 2.40 12.12 -1.33
N ARG A 278 3.27 13.06 -1.00
CA ARG A 278 3.00 14.50 -0.94
C ARG A 278 4.23 15.28 -1.38
N GLY A 279 4.25 15.65 -2.66
CA GLY A 279 5.35 16.36 -3.29
C GLY A 279 6.70 15.65 -3.06
N SER A 280 7.59 16.32 -2.32
CA SER A 280 8.94 15.80 -2.01
C SER A 280 9.01 14.84 -0.81
N ALA A 281 7.89 14.44 -0.22
CA ALA A 281 7.84 13.58 0.97
C ALA A 281 6.63 12.62 0.93
N PHE A 282 6.43 11.90 2.04
CA PHE A 282 5.25 11.09 2.30
C PHE A 282 4.37 11.76 3.34
N GLN A 283 3.07 11.46 3.30
CA GLN A 283 2.05 12.00 4.18
C GLN A 283 1.15 10.90 4.71
N ALA A 284 0.80 11.02 5.98
CA ALA A 284 -0.28 10.27 6.61
C ALA A 284 -1.48 11.18 6.86
N TRP A 285 -2.68 10.67 6.64
CA TRP A 285 -3.95 11.27 7.04
C TRP A 285 -4.70 10.29 7.94
N VAL A 286 -5.56 10.80 8.80
CA VAL A 286 -6.35 9.99 9.73
C VAL A 286 -7.81 10.40 9.68
N SER A 287 -8.69 9.40 9.73
CA SER A 287 -10.14 9.57 9.82
C SER A 287 -10.54 10.19 11.16
N GLU A 288 -11.52 11.08 11.15
CA GLU A 288 -12.10 11.75 12.31
C GLU A 288 -13.61 11.50 12.45
N PRO A 289 -14.14 11.39 13.69
CA PRO A 289 -13.38 11.32 14.94
C PRO A 289 -12.56 10.03 15.00
N ALA A 290 -11.36 10.11 15.59
CA ALA A 290 -10.60 8.91 15.92
C ALA A 290 -11.46 8.04 16.83
N GLY A 291 -11.53 6.73 16.58
CA GLY A 291 -12.41 5.85 17.35
C GLY A 291 -13.76 5.52 16.69
N GLY A 292 -14.10 6.12 15.54
CA GLY A 292 -15.40 5.95 14.89
C GLY A 292 -15.33 5.98 13.37
N ALA A 293 -14.34 5.30 12.75
CA ALA A 293 -14.23 5.25 11.30
C ALA A 293 -15.50 4.64 10.69
N THR A 294 -16.26 5.51 10.04
CA THR A 294 -17.42 5.21 9.21
C THR A 294 -17.07 5.56 7.77
N SER A 295 -17.88 5.10 6.84
CA SER A 295 -17.82 5.56 5.44
C SER A 295 -18.02 7.09 5.31
N ALA A 296 -18.52 7.79 6.33
CA ALA A 296 -18.85 9.21 6.29
C ALA A 296 -17.87 10.13 7.06
N GLY A 297 -16.75 9.61 7.55
CA GLY A 297 -15.81 10.38 8.40
C GLY A 297 -15.11 11.55 7.69
N THR A 298 -14.70 12.55 8.47
CA THR A 298 -13.81 13.63 8.00
C THR A 298 -12.35 13.18 8.09
N TRP A 299 -11.42 13.92 7.48
CA TRP A 299 -10.00 13.58 7.48
C TRP A 299 -9.15 14.76 7.90
N ARG A 300 -8.09 14.49 8.68
CA ARG A 300 -7.03 15.46 8.95
C ARG A 300 -5.67 14.94 8.55
N ALA A 301 -4.74 15.86 8.28
CA ALA A 301 -3.33 15.51 8.16
C ALA A 301 -2.80 15.00 9.52
N ALA A 302 -2.02 13.92 9.48
CA ALA A 302 -1.56 13.18 10.64
C ALA A 302 -0.04 12.96 10.66
N GLY A 303 0.73 13.64 9.82
CA GLY A 303 2.20 13.60 9.85
C GLY A 303 2.83 13.52 8.46
N ARG A 304 3.95 14.25 8.28
CA ARG A 304 4.78 14.20 7.07
C ARG A 304 6.10 13.51 7.41
N PHE A 305 6.61 12.68 6.51
CA PHE A 305 7.80 11.89 6.78
C PHE A 305 8.57 11.51 5.52
N GLY A 306 9.84 11.14 5.71
CA GLY A 306 10.73 10.76 4.61
C GLY A 306 10.95 11.84 3.56
N ALA A 307 11.71 11.45 2.52
CA ALA A 307 11.93 12.25 1.33
C ALA A 307 11.82 11.34 0.11
N THR A 308 11.15 11.81 -0.95
CA THR A 308 11.00 11.06 -2.21
C THR A 308 12.26 11.15 -3.08
N GLY A 309 13.06 12.22 -2.89
CA GLY A 309 14.25 12.49 -3.69
C GLY A 309 13.94 12.97 -5.10
N THR A 310 14.97 13.14 -5.91
CA THR A 310 14.84 13.49 -7.34
C THR A 310 15.01 12.24 -8.19
N GLY A 311 14.05 11.97 -9.08
CA GLY A 311 14.05 10.77 -9.93
C GLY A 311 13.42 9.54 -9.28
N ALA A 312 13.08 8.54 -10.10
CA ALA A 312 12.22 7.39 -9.80
C ALA A 312 10.77 7.73 -9.39
N VAL A 313 9.87 6.75 -9.53
CA VAL A 313 8.49 6.85 -9.02
C VAL A 313 8.55 6.60 -7.52
N ALA A 314 8.26 7.62 -6.72
CA ALA A 314 8.12 7.45 -5.27
C ALA A 314 6.75 6.86 -4.93
N GLY A 315 6.69 6.05 -3.87
CA GLY A 315 5.43 5.49 -3.43
C GLY A 315 5.48 4.79 -2.08
N VAL A 316 4.29 4.49 -1.57
CA VAL A 316 4.06 3.63 -0.40
C VAL A 316 3.68 2.25 -0.93
N GLU A 317 4.59 1.29 -0.82
CA GLU A 317 4.42 -0.06 -1.36
C GLU A 317 3.57 -0.95 -0.46
N SER A 318 3.61 -0.73 0.83
CA SER A 318 2.85 -1.52 1.82
C SER A 318 2.71 -0.72 3.10
N ALA A 319 1.62 -0.93 3.82
CA ALA A 319 1.42 -0.36 5.13
C ALA A 319 0.59 -1.33 5.97
N ALA A 320 0.86 -1.36 7.27
CA ALA A 320 0.16 -2.22 8.21
C ALA A 320 0.10 -1.54 9.58
N GLY A 321 -0.80 -2.02 10.45
CA GLY A 321 -0.94 -1.45 11.78
C GLY A 321 -1.42 -2.48 12.79
N GLY A 322 -1.17 -2.18 14.05
CA GLY A 322 -1.53 -3.00 15.21
C GLY A 322 -1.55 -2.17 16.49
N ALA A 323 -1.52 -2.83 17.64
CA ALA A 323 -1.59 -2.17 18.95
C ALA A 323 -0.45 -1.16 19.19
N ASP A 324 0.72 -1.37 18.57
CA ASP A 324 1.89 -0.50 18.73
C ASP A 324 1.94 0.68 17.74
N GLY A 325 0.91 0.81 16.88
CA GLY A 325 0.80 1.86 15.87
C GLY A 325 0.90 1.36 14.44
N LEU A 326 1.49 2.18 13.57
CA LEU A 326 1.55 2.02 12.13
C LEU A 326 2.96 1.77 11.64
N VAL A 327 3.09 0.98 10.58
CA VAL A 327 4.30 0.85 9.79
C VAL A 327 4.01 1.08 8.32
N ALA A 328 4.92 1.74 7.61
CA ALA A 328 4.81 2.02 6.19
C ALA A 328 6.13 1.70 5.47
N MET A 329 6.07 0.88 4.43
CA MET A 329 7.15 0.61 3.50
C MET A 329 7.04 1.58 2.32
N THR A 330 8.07 2.37 2.10
CA THR A 330 8.16 3.36 1.02
C THR A 330 9.28 3.04 0.06
N VAL A 331 9.11 3.38 -1.22
CA VAL A 331 10.16 3.40 -2.23
C VAL A 331 10.37 4.84 -2.73
N ALA A 332 11.63 5.22 -2.91
CA ALA A 332 12.06 6.56 -3.31
C ALA A 332 13.39 6.45 -4.07
N ALA A 333 13.95 7.59 -4.52
CA ALA A 333 15.26 7.61 -5.22
C ALA A 333 16.39 6.89 -4.44
N GLY A 334 16.33 6.91 -3.10
CA GLY A 334 17.29 6.25 -2.21
C GLY A 334 16.99 4.79 -1.87
N GLY A 335 16.06 4.14 -2.58
CA GLY A 335 15.63 2.76 -2.33
C GLY A 335 14.43 2.63 -1.40
N HIS A 336 14.24 1.42 -0.88
CA HIS A 336 13.15 1.12 0.05
C HIS A 336 13.51 1.54 1.47
N ARG A 337 12.51 2.03 2.21
CA ARG A 337 12.64 2.45 3.62
C ARG A 337 11.39 2.05 4.39
N LEU A 338 11.59 1.64 5.64
CA LEU A 338 10.51 1.34 6.58
C LEU A 338 10.40 2.47 7.60
N TRP A 339 9.17 2.86 7.90
CA TRP A 339 8.85 3.91 8.87
C TRP A 339 7.85 3.37 9.89
N ARG A 340 7.91 3.87 11.14
CA ARG A 340 6.89 3.61 12.15
C ARG A 340 6.32 4.91 12.71
N SER A 341 5.04 4.90 13.06
CA SER A 341 4.41 5.94 13.87
C SER A 341 3.58 5.30 14.98
N ALA A 342 3.54 5.92 16.16
CA ALA A 342 2.59 5.53 17.20
C ALA A 342 1.16 5.91 16.77
N GLU A 343 0.15 5.24 17.33
CA GLU A 343 -1.25 5.52 16.98
C GLU A 343 -1.60 6.99 17.22
N GLY A 344 -2.11 7.66 16.19
CA GLY A 344 -2.52 9.07 16.24
C GLY A 344 -1.38 10.08 16.31
N ALA A 345 -0.13 9.64 16.41
CA ALA A 345 1.03 10.50 16.53
C ALA A 345 1.43 11.13 15.18
N PRO A 346 1.81 12.42 15.17
CA PRO A 346 2.29 13.09 13.96
C PRO A 346 3.71 12.69 13.54
N SER A 347 4.47 12.08 14.45
CA SER A 347 5.88 11.77 14.28
C SER A 347 6.10 10.37 13.71
N TRP A 348 6.91 10.29 12.67
CA TRP A 348 7.37 9.03 12.09
C TRP A 348 8.87 8.84 12.33
N LEU A 349 9.23 7.64 12.74
CA LEU A 349 10.61 7.24 12.99
C LEU A 349 11.08 6.29 11.88
N PRO A 350 12.29 6.49 11.33
CA PRO A 350 12.87 5.51 10.41
C PRO A 350 13.14 4.20 11.16
N VAL A 351 12.90 3.09 10.48
CA VAL A 351 13.21 1.74 10.95
C VAL A 351 14.29 1.17 10.05
N VAL A 352 15.38 0.71 10.64
CA VAL A 352 16.47 0.08 9.91
C VAL A 352 15.97 -1.23 9.33
N LEU A 353 15.97 -1.33 7.99
CA LEU A 353 15.70 -2.58 7.28
C LEU A 353 16.84 -3.57 7.52
N PRO A 354 16.54 -4.88 7.48
CA PRO A 354 17.57 -5.89 7.69
C PRO A 354 18.56 -6.02 6.52
N THR A 355 18.18 -5.50 5.35
CA THR A 355 19.03 -5.43 4.17
C THR A 355 18.64 -4.20 3.35
N ASP A 356 19.59 -3.61 2.64
CA ASP A 356 19.30 -2.49 1.74
C ASP A 356 18.64 -3.01 0.46
N VAL A 357 17.60 -2.30 0.01
CA VAL A 357 16.84 -2.66 -1.19
C VAL A 357 16.80 -1.44 -2.10
N SER A 358 17.43 -1.54 -3.26
CA SER A 358 17.43 -0.47 -4.26
C SER A 358 16.01 -0.25 -4.81
N ALA A 359 15.79 0.94 -5.37
CA ALA A 359 14.60 1.17 -6.20
C ALA A 359 14.82 0.52 -7.57
N GLY A 360 13.81 -0.17 -8.08
CA GLY A 360 13.88 -0.83 -9.38
C GLY A 360 12.59 -1.57 -9.73
N GLY A 361 12.37 -1.86 -11.01
CA GLY A 361 11.17 -2.60 -11.44
C GLY A 361 11.16 -4.07 -10.99
N ASP A 362 12.33 -4.62 -10.72
CA ASP A 362 12.51 -6.00 -10.25
C ASP A 362 12.65 -6.12 -8.73
N THR A 363 12.63 -5.00 -8.00
CA THR A 363 12.69 -4.99 -6.54
C THR A 363 11.30 -4.76 -5.94
N SER A 364 11.10 -5.16 -4.69
CA SER A 364 9.90 -4.83 -3.91
C SER A 364 10.11 -5.09 -2.43
N ALA A 365 9.40 -4.36 -1.58
CA ALA A 365 9.30 -4.68 -0.18
C ALA A 365 7.86 -4.52 0.36
N ALA A 366 7.45 -5.46 1.22
CA ALA A 366 6.13 -5.42 1.86
C ALA A 366 6.23 -5.68 3.35
N VAL A 367 5.24 -5.18 4.10
CA VAL A 367 5.19 -5.29 5.56
C VAL A 367 3.79 -5.67 6.03
N ALA A 368 3.72 -6.55 7.02
CA ALA A 368 2.48 -6.88 7.71
C ALA A 368 2.70 -6.94 9.22
N VAL A 369 1.63 -6.66 9.97
CA VAL A 369 1.61 -6.72 11.44
C VAL A 369 0.51 -7.67 11.88
N LEU A 370 0.84 -8.61 12.78
CA LEU A 370 -0.11 -9.55 13.35
C LEU A 370 0.40 -10.00 14.72
N ALA A 371 -0.48 -9.96 15.73
CA ALA A 371 -0.23 -10.47 17.08
C ALA A 371 1.11 -9.99 17.69
N GLY A 372 1.39 -8.68 17.62
CA GLY A 372 2.57 -8.09 18.24
C GLY A 372 3.89 -8.37 17.49
N ARG A 373 3.82 -8.77 16.21
CA ARG A 373 4.98 -9.04 15.36
C ARG A 373 4.85 -8.30 14.04
N VAL A 374 6.00 -7.94 13.48
CA VAL A 374 6.15 -7.41 12.13
C VAL A 374 6.81 -8.48 11.27
N VAL A 375 6.24 -8.74 10.10
CA VAL A 375 6.90 -9.49 9.02
C VAL A 375 7.21 -8.54 7.89
N VAL A 376 8.43 -8.61 7.37
CA VAL A 376 8.89 -7.88 6.19
C VAL A 376 9.29 -8.89 5.12
N THR A 377 8.83 -8.67 3.90
CA THR A 377 9.32 -9.40 2.72
C THR A 377 10.10 -8.44 1.83
N VAL A 378 11.22 -8.91 1.28
CA VAL A 378 12.09 -8.18 0.37
C VAL A 378 12.37 -9.04 -0.86
N ASP A 379 12.30 -8.45 -2.04
CA ASP A 379 12.93 -8.92 -3.27
C ASP A 379 13.90 -7.81 -3.71
N ASP A 380 15.20 -8.09 -3.72
CA ASP A 380 16.24 -7.15 -4.15
C ASP A 380 16.61 -7.31 -5.64
N GLY A 381 15.82 -8.10 -6.39
CA GLY A 381 16.06 -8.45 -7.78
C GLY A 381 17.01 -9.66 -7.95
N VAL A 382 17.72 -10.05 -6.89
CA VAL A 382 18.64 -11.20 -6.85
C VAL A 382 18.07 -12.33 -6.01
N ALA A 383 17.48 -12.02 -4.85
CA ALA A 383 16.91 -12.98 -3.92
C ALA A 383 15.67 -12.42 -3.21
N ALA A 384 14.66 -13.28 -3.06
CA ALA A 384 13.52 -13.02 -2.20
C ALA A 384 13.73 -13.57 -0.79
N ARG A 385 13.18 -12.84 0.18
CA ARG A 385 13.65 -12.84 1.56
C ARG A 385 12.48 -12.49 2.50
N VAL A 386 12.15 -13.33 3.51
CA VAL A 386 11.24 -13.02 4.66
C VAL A 386 11.94 -12.85 6.02
N TRP A 387 11.63 -11.76 6.71
CA TRP A 387 12.22 -11.32 7.98
C TRP A 387 11.10 -11.08 8.97
N PHE A 388 11.35 -11.33 10.25
CA PHE A 388 10.37 -11.00 11.30
C PHE A 388 11.05 -10.40 12.53
N ALA A 389 10.28 -9.63 13.29
CA ALA A 389 10.68 -9.07 14.58
C ALA A 389 9.43 -8.82 15.44
N PRO A 390 9.56 -8.65 16.77
CA PRO A 390 8.50 -8.07 17.59
C PRO A 390 8.10 -6.68 17.07
N SER A 391 6.80 -6.32 17.15
CA SER A 391 6.31 -4.98 16.74
C SER A 391 6.51 -3.90 17.80
N GLY A 392 6.74 -4.30 19.05
CA GLY A 392 6.92 -3.39 20.18
C GLY A 392 8.18 -2.52 20.08
N ALA A 393 8.21 -1.46 20.88
CA ALA A 393 9.38 -0.60 21.02
C ALA A 393 10.55 -1.40 21.63
N VAL A 394 11.61 -1.60 20.85
CA VAL A 394 12.95 -1.86 21.40
C VAL A 394 13.43 -0.61 22.13
#